data_AF-A0A560Q2J4-F1
#
_entry.id   AF-A0A560Q2J4-F1
#
_cell.length_a   1.000
_cell.length_b   1.000
_cell.length_c   1.000
_cell.angle_alpha   90.00
_cell.angle_beta   90.00
_cell.angle_gamma   90.00
#
_symmetry.space_group_name_H-M   'P 1'
#
loop_
_entity.id
_entity.type
_entity.pdbx_description
1 polymer ?
#
loop_
_entity_poly.entity_id
_entity_poly.type
_entity_poly.pdbx_seq_one_letter_code
_entity_poly.pdbx_strand_id
1 'polypeptide(L)'
;MNAFYTFIRDHLQALAASHLLPQPFEYEFVINALLCALLIGPLLGVLGSMVMIKRMAFFSQAVGNAAMTGVAIGVLIGESYTSPYLSMFGFCVLFALTLKYTQHRTTLSNDTLIGVFLSISLAVGASLLLFVSAKINTHVMESVLFGSILAVDHTDMNVLLIVTATCALVGLPLYNSILLASLNPSLAHARGVPVRVVEYLFVVLVTLVTVACLKIIGAVLVEALLLIPAAAARNVSRSLPGLVTLAILIATFACVFGILAPMQYQIPVPTGGAIVIIAALVFVVTAVIRASTSRFRGASV
;
A
#
# COMPACT_ATOMS: atom_id res chain seq x y z
N MET A 1 20.09 -6.21 -11.61
CA MET A 1 18.97 -6.63 -10.74
C MET A 1 18.47 -8.04 -11.07
N ASN A 2 18.31 -8.44 -12.34
CA ASN A 2 17.83 -9.80 -12.68
C ASN A 2 18.70 -10.93 -12.10
N ALA A 3 20.04 -10.81 -12.16
CA ALA A 3 20.96 -11.80 -11.58
C ALA A 3 20.88 -11.93 -10.04
N PHE A 4 20.41 -10.89 -9.35
CA PHE A 4 20.23 -10.92 -7.89
C PHE A 4 18.99 -11.74 -7.51
N TYR A 5 17.90 -11.58 -8.26
CA TYR A 5 16.68 -12.36 -8.02
C TYR A 5 16.88 -13.83 -8.38
N THR A 6 17.60 -14.14 -9.46
CA THR A 6 17.91 -15.53 -9.82
C THR A 6 18.81 -16.19 -8.78
N PHE A 7 19.82 -15.48 -8.26
CA PHE A 7 20.65 -16.00 -7.17
C PHE A 7 19.84 -16.33 -5.90
N ILE A 8 18.89 -15.46 -5.53
CA ILE A 8 17.99 -15.72 -4.39
C ILE A 8 17.09 -16.91 -4.67
N ARG A 9 16.53 -17.03 -5.89
CA ARG A 9 15.69 -18.16 -6.29
C ARG A 9 16.46 -19.46 -6.18
N ASP A 10 17.63 -19.55 -6.81
CA ASP A 10 18.45 -20.75 -6.84
C ASP A 10 18.88 -21.18 -5.42
N HIS A 11 19.24 -20.22 -4.56
CA HIS A 11 19.63 -20.52 -3.18
C HIS A 11 18.46 -21.02 -2.33
N LEU A 12 17.28 -20.41 -2.45
CA LEU A 12 16.09 -20.83 -1.70
C LEU A 12 15.51 -22.14 -2.23
N GLN A 13 15.55 -22.37 -3.55
CA GLN A 13 15.13 -23.64 -4.16
C GLN A 13 16.09 -24.78 -3.78
N ALA A 14 17.40 -24.52 -3.71
CA ALA A 14 18.36 -25.51 -3.20
C ALA A 14 18.09 -25.88 -1.74
N LEU A 15 17.67 -24.92 -0.90
CA LEU A 15 17.28 -25.18 0.48
C LEU A 15 15.93 -25.92 0.60
N ALA A 16 14.96 -25.64 -0.29
CA ALA A 16 13.71 -26.38 -0.36
C ALA A 16 13.93 -27.84 -0.79
N ALA A 17 14.79 -28.06 -1.79
CA ALA A 17 15.18 -29.41 -2.24
C ALA A 17 15.83 -30.25 -1.12
N SER A 18 16.48 -29.60 -0.15
CA SER A 18 17.06 -30.24 1.03
C SER A 18 16.08 -30.56 2.18
N HIS A 19 14.76 -30.43 1.97
CA HIS A 19 13.69 -30.64 2.97
C HIS A 19 13.74 -29.72 4.20
N LEU A 20 14.55 -28.66 4.16
CA LEU A 20 14.66 -27.67 5.24
C LEU A 20 13.58 -26.56 5.16
N LEU A 21 12.95 -26.38 4.00
CA LEU A 21 11.88 -25.39 3.78
C LEU A 21 10.55 -26.06 3.37
N PRO A 22 9.40 -25.42 3.65
CA PRO A 22 8.09 -25.90 3.19
C PRO A 22 8.03 -26.08 1.65
N GLN A 23 7.29 -27.08 1.17
CA GLN A 23 7.09 -27.38 -0.26
C GLN A 23 6.77 -26.18 -1.18
N PRO A 24 6.01 -25.13 -0.74
CA PRO A 24 5.75 -23.97 -1.57
C PRO A 24 6.99 -23.20 -2.07
N PHE A 25 8.16 -23.35 -1.44
CA PHE A 25 9.40 -22.68 -1.86
C PHE A 25 10.03 -23.26 -3.14
N GLU A 26 9.54 -24.37 -3.66
CA GLU A 26 10.00 -24.92 -4.95
C GLU A 26 9.59 -24.04 -6.14
N TYR A 27 8.48 -23.32 -6.01
CA TYR A 27 7.91 -22.52 -7.09
C TYR A 27 8.50 -21.09 -7.14
N GLU A 28 9.04 -20.70 -8.30
CA GLU A 28 9.63 -19.37 -8.49
C GLU A 28 8.65 -18.22 -8.21
N PHE A 29 7.38 -18.39 -8.57
CA PHE A 29 6.35 -17.37 -8.35
C PHE A 29 6.05 -17.14 -6.86
N VAL A 30 6.20 -18.18 -6.01
CA VAL A 30 6.03 -18.05 -4.55
C VAL A 30 7.20 -17.26 -3.96
N ILE A 31 8.43 -17.52 -4.42
CA ILE A 31 9.61 -16.76 -3.99
C ILE A 31 9.45 -15.28 -4.37
N ASN A 32 9.04 -14.99 -5.61
CA ASN A 32 8.79 -13.60 -6.04
C ASN A 32 7.71 -12.93 -5.20
N ALA A 33 6.60 -13.63 -4.93
CA ALA A 33 5.53 -13.13 -4.09
C ALA A 33 6.01 -12.82 -2.67
N LEU A 34 6.83 -13.68 -2.07
CA LEU A 34 7.41 -13.48 -0.74
C LEU A 34 8.41 -12.32 -0.70
N LEU A 35 9.25 -12.17 -1.72
CA LEU A 35 10.16 -11.02 -1.84
C LEU A 35 9.37 -9.71 -1.92
N CYS A 36 8.32 -9.67 -2.73
CA CYS A 36 7.44 -8.51 -2.81
C CYS A 36 6.72 -8.27 -1.47
N ALA A 37 6.22 -9.30 -0.81
CA ALA A 37 5.59 -9.22 0.51
C ALA A 37 6.52 -8.65 1.59
N LEU A 38 7.80 -9.02 1.57
CA LEU A 38 8.80 -8.52 2.51
C LEU A 38 9.15 -7.05 2.29
N LEU A 39 8.94 -6.52 1.08
CA LEU A 39 9.06 -5.09 0.79
C LEU A 39 7.77 -4.33 1.11
N ILE A 40 6.62 -4.86 0.68
CA ILE A 40 5.30 -4.25 0.82
C ILE A 40 4.88 -4.18 2.29
N GLY A 41 5.09 -5.25 3.07
CA GLY A 41 4.67 -5.33 4.48
C GLY A 41 5.21 -4.17 5.32
N PRO A 42 6.54 -3.98 5.41
CA PRO A 42 7.11 -2.87 6.15
C PRO A 42 6.74 -1.49 5.60
N LEU A 43 6.70 -1.35 4.27
CA LEU A 43 6.41 -0.11 3.59
C LEU A 43 4.96 0.38 3.85
N LEU A 44 3.98 -0.52 3.69
CA LEU A 44 2.57 -0.23 4.03
C LEU A 44 2.35 -0.16 5.54
N GLY A 45 3.10 -0.89 6.36
CA GLY A 45 3.05 -0.77 7.82
C GLY A 45 3.49 0.61 8.31
N VAL A 46 4.62 1.13 7.82
CA VAL A 46 5.11 2.49 8.15
C VAL A 46 4.14 3.55 7.65
N LEU A 47 3.81 3.54 6.36
CA LEU A 47 2.97 4.59 5.79
C LEU A 47 1.53 4.51 6.29
N GLY A 48 0.98 3.31 6.44
CA GLY A 48 -0.34 3.06 7.01
C GLY A 48 -0.48 3.62 8.43
N SER A 49 0.56 3.44 9.25
CA SER A 49 0.60 4.03 10.60
C SER A 49 0.49 5.55 10.58
N MET A 50 1.16 6.21 9.62
CA MET A 50 1.11 7.67 9.45
C MET A 50 -0.20 8.15 8.83
N VAL A 51 -0.71 7.44 7.82
CA VAL A 51 -2.00 7.72 7.19
C VAL A 51 -3.12 7.65 8.24
N MET A 52 -3.07 6.68 9.14
CA MET A 52 -4.01 6.55 10.26
C MET A 52 -3.91 7.75 11.22
N ILE A 53 -2.71 8.15 11.64
CA ILE A 53 -2.50 9.32 12.52
C ILE A 53 -3.04 10.59 11.88
N LYS A 54 -2.84 10.77 10.57
CA LYS A 54 -3.33 11.94 9.81
C LYS A 54 -4.81 11.87 9.44
N ARG A 55 -5.53 10.82 9.81
CA ARG A 55 -6.93 10.58 9.44
C ARG A 55 -7.17 10.67 7.93
N MET A 56 -6.26 10.11 7.13
CA MET A 56 -6.36 10.10 5.66
C MET A 56 -6.64 8.70 5.13
N ALA A 57 -7.43 7.90 5.86
CA ALA A 57 -7.62 6.49 5.56
C ALA A 57 -8.15 6.24 4.13
N PHE A 58 -9.11 7.05 3.70
CA PHE A 58 -9.72 6.94 2.36
C PHE A 58 -8.86 7.59 1.25
N PHE A 59 -7.75 8.25 1.59
CA PHE A 59 -6.90 8.90 0.59
C PHE A 59 -6.27 7.88 -0.36
N SER A 60 -5.77 6.76 0.17
CA SER A 60 -5.20 5.69 -0.65
C SER A 60 -6.26 5.06 -1.56
N GLN A 61 -7.51 4.95 -1.10
CA GLN A 61 -8.62 4.47 -1.93
C GLN A 61 -8.93 5.43 -3.08
N ALA A 62 -8.93 6.74 -2.82
CA ALA A 62 -9.11 7.76 -3.87
C ALA A 62 -8.00 7.68 -4.92
N VAL A 63 -6.73 7.55 -4.49
CA VAL A 63 -5.58 7.37 -5.38
C VAL A 63 -5.67 6.05 -6.15
N GLY A 64 -6.11 4.97 -5.50
CA GLY A 64 -6.28 3.65 -6.11
C GLY A 64 -7.28 3.68 -7.27
N ASN A 65 -8.41 4.34 -7.07
CA ASN A 65 -9.39 4.56 -8.14
C ASN A 65 -8.90 5.58 -9.18
N ALA A 66 -8.05 6.54 -8.81
CA ALA A 66 -7.43 7.46 -9.77
C ALA A 66 -6.45 6.75 -10.69
N ALA A 67 -5.82 5.67 -10.23
CA ALA A 67 -4.96 4.84 -11.06
C ALA A 67 -5.72 4.20 -12.22
N MET A 68 -6.99 3.83 -12.03
CA MET A 68 -7.86 3.35 -13.13
C MET A 68 -7.96 4.35 -14.26
N THR A 69 -8.22 5.61 -13.91
CA THR A 69 -8.25 6.73 -14.84
C THR A 69 -6.89 6.94 -15.52
N GLY A 70 -5.80 6.90 -14.76
CA GLY A 70 -4.44 7.06 -15.29
C GLY A 70 -4.05 5.98 -16.29
N VAL A 71 -4.39 4.72 -16.02
CA VAL A 71 -4.19 3.59 -16.94
C VAL A 71 -5.03 3.78 -18.20
N ALA A 72 -6.31 4.15 -18.07
CA ALA A 72 -7.18 4.40 -19.22
C ALA A 72 -6.67 5.53 -20.12
N ILE A 73 -6.18 6.62 -19.53
CA ILE A 73 -5.58 7.75 -20.26
C ILE A 73 -4.29 7.31 -20.98
N GLY A 74 -3.40 6.56 -20.31
CA GLY A 74 -2.16 6.10 -20.94
C GLY A 74 -2.42 5.24 -22.17
N VAL A 75 -3.41 4.36 -22.07
CA VAL A 75 -3.86 3.53 -23.19
C VAL A 75 -4.42 4.37 -24.35
N LEU A 76 -5.18 5.44 -24.06
CA LEU A 76 -5.70 6.35 -25.10
C LEU A 76 -4.60 7.17 -25.80
N ILE A 77 -3.53 7.51 -25.09
CA ILE A 77 -2.38 8.26 -25.62
C ILE A 77 -1.45 7.36 -26.46
N GLY A 78 -1.67 6.04 -26.45
CA GLY A 78 -0.88 5.06 -27.21
C GLY A 78 0.31 4.51 -26.45
N GLU A 79 0.33 4.62 -25.11
CA GLU A 79 1.30 3.94 -24.27
C GLU A 79 1.08 2.42 -24.35
N SER A 80 2.15 1.63 -24.16
CA SER A 80 2.09 0.18 -24.31
C SER A 80 1.06 -0.42 -23.35
N TYR A 81 0.09 -1.18 -23.88
CA TYR A 81 -1.05 -1.74 -23.14
C TYR A 81 -0.63 -2.61 -21.94
N THR A 82 0.58 -3.19 -21.99
CA THR A 82 1.12 -4.07 -20.96
C THR A 82 1.67 -3.32 -19.75
N SER A 83 2.00 -2.03 -19.88
CA SER A 83 2.62 -1.28 -18.78
C SER A 83 2.59 0.24 -18.92
N PRO A 84 1.42 0.91 -18.78
CA PRO A 84 1.32 2.36 -18.82
C PRO A 84 1.79 3.00 -17.50
N TYR A 85 3.07 2.80 -17.13
CA TYR A 85 3.63 3.29 -15.87
C TYR A 85 3.64 4.81 -15.82
N LEU A 86 3.97 5.48 -16.93
CA LEU A 86 4.18 6.92 -16.92
C LEU A 86 2.85 7.64 -16.71
N SER A 87 1.82 7.24 -17.44
CA SER A 87 0.48 7.82 -17.30
C SER A 87 -0.17 7.46 -15.97
N MET A 88 -0.01 6.21 -15.50
CA MET A 88 -0.55 5.78 -14.20
C MET A 88 0.07 6.56 -13.03
N PHE A 89 1.40 6.58 -12.92
CA PHE A 89 2.08 7.32 -11.86
C PHE A 89 1.89 8.82 -11.99
N GLY A 90 2.02 9.37 -13.22
CA GLY A 90 1.86 10.79 -13.49
C GLY A 90 0.48 11.30 -13.12
N PHE A 91 -0.58 10.62 -13.55
CA PHE A 91 -1.94 11.00 -13.22
C PHE A 91 -2.24 10.88 -11.72
N CYS A 92 -1.79 9.80 -11.07
CA CYS A 92 -2.01 9.63 -9.62
C CYS A 92 -1.30 10.70 -8.80
N VAL A 93 -0.06 11.05 -9.16
CA VAL A 93 0.69 12.13 -8.49
C VAL A 93 -0.01 13.47 -8.73
N LEU A 94 -0.41 13.77 -9.96
CA LEU A 94 -1.18 14.98 -10.27
C LEU A 94 -2.46 15.05 -9.44
N PHE A 95 -3.25 13.97 -9.43
CA PHE A 95 -4.50 13.86 -8.66
C PHE A 95 -4.27 14.08 -7.17
N ALA A 96 -3.26 13.44 -6.60
CA ALA A 96 -2.87 13.58 -5.20
C ALA A 96 -2.46 15.01 -4.84
N LEU A 97 -1.67 15.66 -5.70
CA LEU A 97 -1.27 17.06 -5.52
C LEU A 97 -2.47 18.00 -5.64
N THR A 98 -3.37 17.80 -6.60
CA THR A 98 -4.58 18.62 -6.76
C THR A 98 -5.54 18.46 -5.58
N LEU A 99 -5.71 17.24 -5.08
CA LEU A 99 -6.50 16.97 -3.89
C LEU A 99 -5.90 17.71 -2.69
N LYS A 100 -4.59 17.56 -2.46
CA LYS A 100 -3.91 18.24 -1.34
C LYS A 100 -3.90 19.76 -1.47
N TYR A 101 -3.78 20.28 -2.69
CA TYR A 101 -3.90 21.71 -2.97
C TYR A 101 -5.28 22.26 -2.64
N THR A 102 -6.32 21.52 -3.02
CA THR A 102 -7.71 21.88 -2.70
C THR A 102 -7.95 21.85 -1.19
N GLN A 103 -7.37 20.88 -0.46
CA GLN A 103 -7.43 20.82 1.00
C GLN A 103 -6.85 22.07 1.68
N HIS A 104 -5.80 22.68 1.14
CA HIS A 104 -5.22 23.89 1.72
C HIS A 104 -6.02 25.17 1.43
N ARG A 105 -6.88 25.16 0.40
CA ARG A 105 -7.64 26.33 -0.06
C ARG A 105 -9.09 26.37 0.42
N THR A 106 -9.61 25.24 0.89
CA THR A 106 -11.02 25.10 1.28
C THR A 106 -11.14 24.93 2.79
N THR A 107 -12.29 25.30 3.34
CA THR A 107 -12.64 25.11 4.75
C THR A 107 -13.37 23.79 5.02
N LEU A 108 -13.53 22.96 3.99
CA LEU A 108 -14.19 21.67 4.06
C LEU A 108 -13.34 20.68 4.88
N SER A 109 -14.00 19.70 5.50
CA SER A 109 -13.29 18.64 6.21
C SER A 109 -12.44 17.80 5.24
N ASN A 110 -11.29 17.31 5.70
CA ASN A 110 -10.40 16.47 4.89
C ASN A 110 -11.13 15.23 4.34
N ASP A 111 -11.98 14.60 5.17
CA ASP A 111 -12.74 13.42 4.80
C ASP A 111 -13.76 13.72 3.69
N THR A 112 -14.43 14.88 3.77
CA THR A 112 -15.36 15.34 2.73
C THR A 112 -14.65 15.54 1.40
N LEU A 113 -13.48 16.21 1.40
CA LEU A 113 -12.72 16.44 0.18
C LEU A 113 -12.21 15.14 -0.45
N ILE A 114 -11.71 14.23 0.38
CA ILE A 114 -11.28 12.90 -0.09
C ILE A 114 -12.48 12.17 -0.71
N GLY A 115 -13.65 12.20 -0.07
CA GLY A 115 -14.87 11.57 -0.58
C GLY A 115 -15.36 12.16 -1.91
N VAL A 116 -15.30 13.49 -2.08
CA VAL A 116 -15.63 14.16 -3.35
C VAL A 116 -14.66 13.73 -4.45
N PHE A 117 -13.35 13.77 -4.19
CA PHE A 117 -12.34 13.37 -5.16
C PHE A 117 -12.43 11.87 -5.51
N LEU A 118 -12.70 11.01 -4.54
CA LEU A 118 -12.97 9.59 -4.76
C LEU A 118 -14.17 9.39 -5.68
N SER A 119 -15.27 10.11 -5.45
CA SER A 119 -16.49 10.03 -6.28
C SER A 119 -16.24 10.46 -7.72
N ILE A 120 -15.50 11.56 -7.91
CA ILE A 120 -15.09 12.05 -9.24
C ILE A 120 -14.20 11.01 -9.92
N SER A 121 -13.21 10.49 -9.19
CA SER A 121 -12.27 9.51 -9.72
C SER A 121 -12.95 8.22 -10.13
N LEU A 122 -13.92 7.75 -9.35
CA LEU A 122 -14.69 6.55 -9.67
C LEU A 122 -15.55 6.77 -10.93
N ALA A 123 -16.27 7.90 -11.01
CA ALA A 123 -17.12 8.22 -12.15
C ALA A 123 -16.30 8.36 -13.45
N VAL A 124 -15.21 9.12 -13.40
CA VAL A 124 -14.33 9.36 -14.57
C VAL A 124 -13.56 8.09 -14.93
N GLY A 125 -12.99 7.40 -13.94
CA GLY A 125 -12.22 6.18 -14.15
C GLY A 125 -13.05 5.06 -14.73
N ALA A 126 -14.23 4.78 -14.16
CA ALA A 126 -15.13 3.76 -14.69
C ALA A 126 -15.61 4.09 -16.10
N SER A 127 -15.97 5.35 -16.38
CA SER A 127 -16.44 5.77 -17.70
C SER A 127 -15.35 5.64 -18.77
N LEU A 128 -14.12 6.07 -18.46
CA LEU A 128 -12.98 5.95 -19.37
C LEU A 128 -12.58 4.49 -19.58
N LEU A 129 -12.56 3.68 -18.51
CA LEU A 129 -12.28 2.26 -18.63
C LEU A 129 -13.30 1.57 -19.54
N LEU A 130 -14.59 1.85 -19.39
CA LEU A 130 -15.62 1.28 -20.27
C LEU A 130 -15.42 1.72 -21.73
N PHE A 131 -15.09 2.98 -21.98
CA PHE A 131 -14.83 3.49 -23.32
C PHE A 131 -13.60 2.83 -23.98
N VAL A 132 -12.53 2.63 -23.21
CA VAL A 132 -11.30 1.98 -23.68
C VAL A 132 -11.50 0.47 -23.86
N SER A 133 -12.21 -0.16 -22.95
CA SER A 133 -12.57 -1.59 -23.00
C SER A 133 -13.42 -1.95 -24.22
N ALA A 134 -14.19 -1.00 -24.76
CA ALA A 134 -14.90 -1.20 -26.02
C ALA A 134 -13.95 -1.29 -27.23
N LYS A 135 -12.70 -0.84 -27.10
CA LYS A 135 -11.68 -0.86 -28.16
C LYS A 135 -10.58 -1.91 -27.95
N ILE A 136 -10.36 -2.37 -26.72
CA ILE A 136 -9.23 -3.24 -26.31
C ILE A 136 -9.72 -4.32 -25.36
N ASN A 137 -9.08 -5.49 -25.34
CA ASN A 137 -9.40 -6.60 -24.44
C ASN A 137 -9.49 -6.16 -22.96
N THR A 138 -10.69 -6.28 -22.38
CA THR A 138 -11.03 -5.98 -20.97
C THR A 138 -10.14 -6.68 -19.95
N HIS A 139 -9.77 -7.93 -20.23
CA HIS A 139 -8.98 -8.77 -19.31
C HIS A 139 -7.60 -8.21 -18.97
N VAL A 140 -6.97 -7.44 -19.86
CA VAL A 140 -5.64 -6.85 -19.61
C VAL A 140 -5.75 -5.64 -18.66
N MET A 141 -6.85 -4.89 -18.70
CA MET A 141 -7.05 -3.77 -17.77
C MET A 141 -7.47 -4.24 -16.39
N GLU A 142 -8.32 -5.28 -16.32
CA GLU A 142 -8.72 -5.87 -15.04
C GLU A 142 -7.53 -6.47 -14.29
N SER A 143 -6.62 -7.18 -14.97
CA SER A 143 -5.45 -7.79 -14.34
C SER A 143 -4.48 -6.75 -13.76
N VAL A 144 -4.35 -5.58 -14.39
CA VAL A 144 -3.51 -4.47 -13.90
C VAL A 144 -4.09 -3.83 -12.63
N LEU A 145 -5.42 -3.84 -12.46
CA LEU A 145 -6.11 -3.14 -11.37
C LEU A 145 -6.41 -4.04 -10.16
N PHE A 146 -6.77 -5.29 -10.41
CA PHE A 146 -6.96 -6.29 -9.37
C PHE A 146 -5.64 -6.89 -8.89
N GLY A 147 -4.58 -6.75 -9.70
CA GLY A 147 -3.26 -7.25 -9.39
C GLY A 147 -3.21 -8.78 -9.28
N SER A 148 -1.99 -9.31 -9.31
CA SER A 148 -1.78 -10.71 -8.98
C SER A 148 -0.37 -10.87 -8.42
N ILE A 149 -0.29 -11.09 -7.11
CA ILE A 149 0.99 -11.22 -6.41
C ILE A 149 1.79 -12.43 -6.91
N LEU A 150 1.11 -13.40 -7.54
CA LEU A 150 1.70 -14.60 -8.11
C LEU A 150 2.20 -14.38 -9.55
N ALA A 151 1.67 -13.38 -10.27
CA ALA A 151 2.04 -13.08 -11.66
C ALA A 151 2.97 -11.87 -11.79
N VAL A 152 3.77 -11.61 -10.76
CA VAL A 152 4.65 -10.43 -10.69
C VAL A 152 5.87 -10.62 -11.58
N ASP A 153 6.07 -9.67 -12.49
CA ASP A 153 7.25 -9.64 -13.36
C ASP A 153 8.46 -8.97 -12.72
N HIS A 154 9.64 -9.20 -13.31
CA HIS A 154 10.89 -8.55 -12.88
C HIS A 154 10.82 -7.01 -12.95
N THR A 155 10.04 -6.46 -13.88
CA THR A 155 9.86 -5.01 -14.02
C THR A 155 9.08 -4.44 -12.84
N ASP A 156 7.97 -5.10 -12.44
CA ASP A 156 7.17 -4.71 -11.29
C ASP A 156 7.98 -4.75 -9.99
N MET A 157 8.79 -5.80 -9.82
CA MET A 157 9.65 -5.93 -8.63
C MET A 157 10.74 -4.87 -8.59
N ASN A 158 11.30 -4.48 -9.75
CA ASN A 158 12.26 -3.37 -9.85
C ASN A 158 11.61 -2.02 -9.52
N VAL A 159 10.40 -1.76 -10.02
CA VAL A 159 9.62 -0.55 -9.69
C VAL A 159 9.36 -0.49 -8.20
N LEU A 160 8.90 -1.61 -7.60
CA LEU A 160 8.67 -1.70 -6.15
C LEU A 160 9.94 -1.42 -5.36
N LEU A 161 11.08 -1.98 -5.77
CA LEU A 161 12.37 -1.77 -5.10
C LEU A 161 12.81 -0.31 -5.17
N ILE A 162 12.69 0.34 -6.34
CA ILE A 162 13.02 1.75 -6.52
C ILE A 162 12.10 2.64 -5.67
N VAL A 163 10.80 2.38 -5.66
CA VAL A 163 9.84 3.13 -4.85
C VAL A 163 10.12 2.92 -3.37
N THR A 164 10.43 1.69 -2.94
CA THR A 164 10.80 1.38 -1.56
C THR A 164 12.08 2.11 -1.14
N ALA A 165 13.12 2.07 -1.97
CA ALA A 165 14.37 2.77 -1.72
C ALA A 165 14.16 4.29 -1.66
N THR A 166 13.36 4.85 -2.57
CA THR A 166 13.00 6.28 -2.58
C THR A 166 12.25 6.67 -1.30
N CYS A 167 11.29 5.84 -0.88
CA CYS A 167 10.54 6.07 0.36
C CYS A 167 11.42 5.93 1.61
N ALA A 168 12.38 5.02 1.63
CA ALA A 168 13.33 4.90 2.72
C ALA A 168 14.27 6.12 2.77
N LEU A 169 14.86 6.50 1.64
CA LEU A 169 15.80 7.62 1.53
C LEU A 169 15.17 8.97 1.86
N VAL A 170 13.93 9.19 1.43
CA VAL A 170 13.21 10.46 1.65
C VAL A 170 12.41 10.43 2.95
N GLY A 171 11.71 9.32 3.21
CA GLY A 171 10.76 9.21 4.32
C GLY A 171 11.40 9.03 5.69
N LEU A 172 12.50 8.27 5.82
CA LEU A 172 13.18 8.07 7.11
C LEU A 172 13.73 9.36 7.71
N PRO A 173 14.51 10.20 6.99
CA PRO A 173 15.02 11.44 7.56
C PRO A 173 13.91 12.46 7.84
N LEU A 174 12.83 12.46 7.05
CA LEU A 174 11.71 13.38 7.25
C LEU A 174 10.63 12.85 8.20
N TYR A 175 10.76 11.62 8.70
CA TYR A 175 9.78 10.97 9.58
C TYR A 175 9.39 11.86 10.78
N ASN A 176 10.39 12.42 11.48
CA ASN A 176 10.16 13.28 12.63
C ASN A 176 9.44 14.59 12.25
N SER A 177 9.77 15.15 11.09
CA SER A 177 9.16 16.38 10.57
C SER A 177 7.71 16.14 10.14
N ILE A 178 7.43 15.03 9.44
CA ILE A 178 6.08 14.61 9.04
C ILE A 178 5.23 14.39 10.29
N LEU A 179 5.80 13.73 11.29
CA LEU A 179 5.10 13.46 12.53
C LEU A 179 4.78 14.75 13.30
N LEU A 180 5.76 15.63 13.46
CA LEU A 180 5.58 16.90 14.16
C LEU A 180 4.54 17.77 13.46
N ALA A 181 4.61 17.87 12.13
CA ALA A 181 3.64 18.57 11.30
C ALA A 181 2.22 17.99 11.43
N SER A 182 2.10 16.69 11.72
CA SER A 182 0.81 16.01 11.85
C SER A 182 0.19 16.14 13.24
N LEU A 183 1.00 16.17 14.29
CA LEU A 183 0.53 16.28 15.68
C LEU A 183 0.30 17.74 16.10
N ASN A 184 1.20 18.65 15.74
CA ASN A 184 1.11 20.05 16.12
C ASN A 184 1.73 20.94 15.02
N PRO A 185 0.92 21.36 14.02
CA PRO A 185 1.37 22.23 12.94
C PRO A 185 1.98 23.55 13.43
N SER A 186 1.44 24.13 14.50
CA SER A 186 1.94 25.40 15.07
C SER A 186 3.33 25.25 15.68
N LEU A 187 3.56 24.16 16.42
CA LEU A 187 4.88 23.83 16.96
C LEU A 187 5.88 23.48 15.86
N ALA A 188 5.44 22.78 14.81
CA ALA A 188 6.26 22.50 13.64
C ALA A 188 6.74 23.78 12.96
N HIS A 189 5.84 24.75 12.77
CA HIS A 189 6.18 26.07 12.24
C HIS A 189 7.15 26.84 13.15
N ALA A 190 6.95 26.82 14.47
CA ALA A 190 7.87 27.45 15.41
C ALA A 190 9.27 26.83 15.39
N ARG A 191 9.40 25.54 15.08
CA ARG A 191 10.69 24.84 14.88
C ARG A 191 11.28 25.00 13.48
N GLY A 192 10.71 25.86 12.63
CA GLY A 192 11.20 26.11 11.28
C GLY A 192 10.89 25.02 10.25
N VAL A 193 10.00 24.07 10.57
CA VAL A 193 9.61 23.02 9.62
C VAL A 193 8.65 23.61 8.57
N PRO A 194 8.93 23.47 7.26
CA PRO A 194 8.03 23.92 6.21
C PRO A 194 6.84 22.96 6.08
N VAL A 195 5.85 23.09 6.98
CA VAL A 195 4.69 22.18 7.11
C VAL A 195 4.08 21.84 5.75
N ARG A 196 3.78 22.85 4.91
CA ARG A 196 3.16 22.62 3.59
C ARG A 196 4.00 21.67 2.72
N VAL A 197 5.31 21.91 2.61
CA VAL A 197 6.20 21.09 1.77
C VAL A 197 6.24 19.65 2.27
N VAL A 198 6.34 19.47 3.58
CA VAL A 198 6.35 18.14 4.21
C VAL A 198 5.03 17.40 3.98
N GLU A 199 3.90 18.10 3.99
CA GLU A 199 2.60 17.50 3.71
C GLU A 199 2.44 17.06 2.25
N TYR A 200 2.86 17.89 1.29
CA TYR A 200 2.85 17.51 -0.13
C TYR A 200 3.76 16.32 -0.38
N LEU A 201 4.95 16.33 0.21
CA LEU A 201 5.89 15.21 0.08
C LEU A 201 5.32 13.93 0.67
N PHE A 202 4.69 13.98 1.84
CA PHE A 202 4.03 12.82 2.44
C PHE A 202 2.95 12.25 1.51
N VAL A 203 2.09 13.11 0.96
CA VAL A 203 1.05 12.72 0.01
C VAL A 203 1.66 12.05 -1.23
N VAL A 204 2.72 12.62 -1.80
CA VAL A 204 3.43 12.03 -2.94
C VAL A 204 4.01 10.65 -2.60
N LEU A 205 4.67 10.51 -1.44
CA LEU A 205 5.21 9.21 -1.00
C LEU A 205 4.12 8.15 -0.85
N VAL A 206 3.00 8.48 -0.19
CA VAL A 206 1.86 7.57 -0.06
C VAL A 206 1.30 7.20 -1.42
N THR A 207 1.18 8.16 -2.34
CA THR A 207 0.72 7.92 -3.70
C THR A 207 1.66 6.99 -4.47
N LEU A 208 2.97 7.25 -4.47
CA LEU A 208 3.95 6.39 -5.16
C LEU A 208 3.89 4.96 -4.65
N VAL A 209 3.83 4.78 -3.33
CA VAL A 209 3.70 3.48 -2.70
C VAL A 209 2.40 2.79 -3.07
N THR A 210 1.28 3.51 -2.96
CA THR A 210 -0.04 2.97 -3.29
C THR A 210 -0.02 2.45 -4.71
N VAL A 211 0.38 3.29 -5.68
CA VAL A 211 0.43 2.97 -7.11
C VAL A 211 1.36 1.78 -7.41
N ALA A 212 2.55 1.73 -6.81
CA ALA A 212 3.47 0.62 -6.98
C ALA A 212 2.89 -0.70 -6.44
N CYS A 213 2.19 -0.67 -5.31
CA CYS A 213 1.59 -1.85 -4.72
C CYS A 213 0.30 -2.27 -5.44
N LEU A 214 -0.46 -1.33 -6.03
CA LEU A 214 -1.72 -1.61 -6.73
C LEU A 214 -1.58 -2.71 -7.77
N LYS A 215 -0.56 -2.63 -8.62
CA LYS A 215 -0.35 -3.60 -9.70
C LYS A 215 0.05 -4.99 -9.18
N ILE A 216 0.77 -5.03 -8.06
CA ILE A 216 1.32 -6.27 -7.49
C ILE A 216 0.25 -7.01 -6.70
N ILE A 217 -0.41 -6.32 -5.77
CA ILE A 217 -1.30 -6.93 -4.79
C ILE A 217 -2.77 -6.55 -4.95
N GLY A 218 -3.09 -5.55 -5.78
CA GLY A 218 -4.46 -5.10 -6.04
C GLY A 218 -4.94 -3.96 -5.15
N ALA A 219 -5.89 -3.17 -5.67
CA ALA A 219 -6.47 -2.01 -4.97
C ALA A 219 -7.04 -2.32 -3.59
N VAL A 220 -7.81 -3.41 -3.50
CA VAL A 220 -8.47 -3.82 -2.25
C VAL A 220 -7.44 -4.19 -1.18
N LEU A 221 -6.39 -4.91 -1.55
CA LEU A 221 -5.38 -5.37 -0.60
C LEU A 221 -4.48 -4.22 -0.12
N VAL A 222 -4.15 -3.25 -0.99
CA VAL A 222 -3.39 -2.06 -0.58
C VAL A 222 -4.13 -1.27 0.48
N GLU A 223 -5.43 -1.03 0.28
CA GLU A 223 -6.27 -0.33 1.26
C GLU A 223 -6.32 -1.08 2.60
N ALA A 224 -6.55 -2.40 2.55
CA ALA A 224 -6.59 -3.24 3.73
C ALA A 224 -5.27 -3.23 4.51
N LEU A 225 -4.13 -3.37 3.83
CA LEU A 225 -2.81 -3.41 4.47
C LEU A 225 -2.34 -2.05 4.99
N LEU A 226 -2.82 -0.93 4.44
CA LEU A 226 -2.56 0.39 5.00
C LEU A 226 -3.33 0.61 6.31
N LEU A 227 -4.53 0.07 6.44
CA LEU A 227 -5.44 0.41 7.55
C LEU A 227 -5.47 -0.64 8.65
N ILE A 228 -5.68 -1.90 8.30
CA ILE A 228 -5.95 -2.98 9.28
C ILE A 228 -4.74 -3.21 10.20
N PRO A 229 -3.49 -3.35 9.71
CA PRO A 229 -2.32 -3.51 10.59
C PRO A 229 -2.07 -2.31 11.49
N ALA A 230 -2.26 -1.09 10.97
CA ALA A 230 -2.11 0.14 11.75
C ALA A 230 -3.16 0.24 12.85
N ALA A 231 -4.42 -0.11 12.55
CA ALA A 231 -5.49 -0.15 13.54
C ALA A 231 -5.28 -1.26 14.59
N ALA A 232 -4.82 -2.43 14.17
CA ALA A 232 -4.47 -3.54 15.06
C ALA A 232 -3.33 -3.15 16.01
N ALA A 233 -2.28 -2.52 15.47
CA ALA A 233 -1.18 -1.97 16.26
C ALA A 233 -1.66 -0.89 17.23
N ARG A 234 -2.56 0.00 16.80
CA ARG A 234 -3.13 1.06 17.66
C ARG A 234 -3.87 0.50 18.87
N ASN A 235 -4.50 -0.66 18.77
CA ASN A 235 -5.22 -1.28 19.89
C ASN A 235 -4.29 -1.70 21.06
N VAL A 236 -3.04 -2.05 20.77
CA VAL A 236 -2.09 -2.60 21.76
C VAL A 236 -0.95 -1.65 22.07
N SER A 237 -0.56 -0.80 21.12
CA SER A 237 0.54 0.15 21.27
C SER A 237 0.25 1.24 22.31
N ARG A 238 1.30 1.65 23.04
CA ARG A 238 1.26 2.74 24.04
C ARG A 238 2.17 3.92 23.70
N SER A 239 2.99 3.77 22.66
CA SER A 239 3.92 4.78 22.19
C SER A 239 3.87 4.81 20.67
N LEU A 240 4.23 5.95 20.08
CA LEU A 240 4.23 6.10 18.64
C LEU A 240 5.26 5.20 17.92
N PRO A 241 6.50 5.06 18.42
CA PRO A 241 7.45 4.08 17.87
C PRO A 241 6.92 2.65 18.00
N GLY A 242 6.24 2.32 19.12
CA GLY A 242 5.60 1.03 19.31
C GLY A 242 4.47 0.77 18.32
N LEU A 243 3.69 1.79 17.97
CA LEU A 243 2.64 1.71 16.97
C LEU A 243 3.20 1.40 15.58
N VAL A 244 4.26 2.11 15.16
CA VAL A 244 4.88 1.90 13.84
C VAL A 244 5.53 0.52 13.74
N THR A 245 6.30 0.13 14.76
CA THR A 245 6.96 -1.18 14.78
C THR A 245 5.96 -2.34 14.78
N LEU A 246 4.89 -2.26 15.58
CA LEU A 246 3.83 -3.27 15.56
C LEU A 246 3.08 -3.29 14.23
N ALA A 247 2.80 -2.14 13.61
CA ALA A 247 2.14 -2.08 12.31
C ALA A 247 2.97 -2.78 11.22
N ILE A 248 4.30 -2.55 11.20
CA ILE A 248 5.23 -3.26 10.32
C ILE A 248 5.17 -4.76 10.55
N LEU A 249 5.30 -5.20 11.80
CA LEU A 249 5.33 -6.64 12.13
C LEU A 249 4.01 -7.32 11.73
N ILE A 250 2.86 -6.70 12.04
CA ILE A 250 1.55 -7.25 11.70
C ILE A 250 1.34 -7.28 10.18
N ALA A 251 1.72 -6.22 9.46
CA ALA A 251 1.59 -6.17 8.01
C ALA A 251 2.47 -7.23 7.33
N THR A 252 3.74 -7.33 7.71
CA THR A 252 4.66 -8.34 7.17
C THR A 252 4.20 -9.76 7.52
N PHE A 253 3.75 -9.97 8.76
CA PHE A 253 3.18 -11.25 9.18
C PHE A 253 1.96 -11.62 8.32
N ALA A 254 1.01 -10.70 8.13
CA ALA A 254 -0.17 -10.96 7.30
C ALA A 254 0.20 -11.30 5.86
N CYS A 255 1.17 -10.59 5.26
CA CYS A 255 1.63 -10.86 3.90
C CYS A 255 2.29 -12.25 3.79
N VAL A 256 3.22 -12.58 4.68
CA VAL A 256 3.96 -13.86 4.62
C VAL A 256 3.02 -15.04 4.86
N PHE A 257 2.22 -15.00 5.94
CA PHE A 257 1.31 -16.10 6.27
C PHE A 257 0.13 -16.19 5.28
N GLY A 258 -0.31 -15.07 4.71
CA GLY A 258 -1.37 -15.05 3.69
C GLY A 258 -0.95 -15.61 2.34
N ILE A 259 0.35 -15.65 2.05
CA ILE A 259 0.88 -16.35 0.87
C ILE A 259 1.13 -17.83 1.19
N LEU A 260 1.79 -18.12 2.31
CA LEU A 260 2.21 -19.48 2.64
C LEU A 260 1.07 -20.40 3.05
N ALA A 261 0.13 -19.94 3.88
CA ALA A 261 -0.92 -20.81 4.42
C ALA A 261 -1.84 -21.38 3.33
N PRO A 262 -2.39 -20.59 2.39
CA PRO A 262 -3.22 -21.16 1.32
C PRO A 262 -2.47 -22.15 0.43
N MET A 263 -1.18 -21.89 0.17
CA MET A 263 -0.34 -22.74 -0.67
C MET A 263 0.02 -24.06 0.02
N GLN A 264 0.32 -24.03 1.32
CA GLN A 264 0.67 -25.23 2.07
C GLN A 264 -0.55 -26.13 2.32
N TYR A 265 -1.71 -25.54 2.60
CA TYR A 265 -2.94 -26.29 2.90
C TYR A 265 -3.83 -26.51 1.67
N GLN A 266 -3.37 -26.12 0.47
CA GLN A 266 -4.10 -26.23 -0.80
C GLN A 266 -5.52 -25.65 -0.73
N ILE A 267 -5.67 -24.56 0.02
CA ILE A 267 -6.95 -23.89 0.20
C ILE A 267 -7.22 -23.05 -1.06
N PRO A 268 -8.37 -23.21 -1.75
CA PRO A 268 -8.69 -22.49 -2.97
C PRO A 268 -9.12 -21.04 -2.69
N VAL A 269 -8.33 -20.29 -1.93
CA VAL A 269 -8.56 -18.89 -1.58
C VAL A 269 -7.52 -18.04 -2.31
N PRO A 270 -7.93 -16.96 -3.01
CA PRO A 270 -6.99 -16.01 -3.60
C PRO A 270 -6.05 -15.45 -2.53
N THR A 271 -4.74 -15.44 -2.82
CA THR A 271 -3.70 -14.98 -1.88
C THR A 271 -3.97 -13.58 -1.34
N GLY A 272 -4.48 -12.67 -2.19
CA GLY A 272 -4.89 -11.33 -1.77
C GLY A 272 -5.95 -11.35 -0.65
N GLY A 273 -7.00 -12.15 -0.81
CA GLY A 273 -8.04 -12.32 0.20
C GLY A 273 -7.53 -12.98 1.48
N ALA A 274 -6.64 -13.98 1.36
CA ALA A 274 -6.03 -14.64 2.51
C ALA A 274 -5.21 -13.67 3.38
N ILE A 275 -4.44 -12.76 2.76
CA ILE A 275 -3.69 -11.72 3.48
C ILE A 275 -4.64 -10.80 4.26
N VAL A 276 -5.75 -10.35 3.64
CA VAL A 276 -6.76 -9.52 4.33
C VAL A 276 -7.38 -10.26 5.50
N ILE A 277 -7.74 -11.55 5.33
CA ILE A 277 -8.36 -12.36 6.39
C ILE A 277 -7.42 -12.50 7.59
N ILE A 278 -6.13 -12.77 7.35
CA ILE A 278 -5.14 -12.87 8.44
C ILE A 278 -4.96 -11.53 9.13
N ALA A 279 -4.83 -10.43 8.38
CA ALA A 279 -4.75 -9.09 8.97
C ALA A 279 -5.98 -8.77 9.82
N ALA A 280 -7.18 -9.10 9.32
CA ALA A 280 -8.44 -8.91 10.03
C ALA A 280 -8.53 -9.77 11.30
N LEU A 281 -8.06 -11.02 11.26
CA LEU A 281 -8.00 -11.89 12.43
C LEU A 281 -7.09 -11.29 13.51
N VAL A 282 -5.91 -10.79 13.13
CA VAL A 282 -5.01 -10.08 14.06
C VAL A 282 -5.67 -8.82 14.61
N PHE A 283 -6.40 -8.06 13.79
CA PHE A 283 -7.18 -6.91 14.26
C PHE A 283 -8.25 -7.30 15.29
N VAL A 284 -9.03 -8.35 15.04
CA VAL A 284 -10.05 -8.83 15.98
C VAL A 284 -9.41 -9.27 17.30
N VAL A 285 -8.33 -10.06 17.25
CA VAL A 285 -7.59 -10.49 18.45
C VAL A 285 -7.09 -9.30 19.25
N THR A 286 -6.45 -8.33 18.60
CA THR A 286 -5.95 -7.12 19.27
C THR A 286 -7.07 -6.24 19.83
N ALA A 287 -8.23 -6.16 19.15
CA ALA A 287 -9.41 -5.46 19.65
C ALA A 287 -10.00 -6.13 20.89
N VAL A 288 -10.08 -7.47 20.92
CA VAL A 288 -10.54 -8.24 22.08
C VAL A 288 -9.59 -8.06 23.27
N ILE A 289 -8.28 -8.12 23.04
CA ILE A 289 -7.27 -7.87 24.09
C ILE A 289 -7.47 -6.48 24.72
N ARG A 290 -7.69 -5.46 23.88
CA ARG A 290 -7.97 -4.09 24.33
C ARG A 290 -9.27 -4.00 25.13
N ALA A 291 -10.32 -4.68 24.69
CA ALA A 291 -11.63 -4.67 25.37
C ALA A 291 -11.60 -5.39 26.73
N SER A 292 -10.88 -6.51 26.83
CA SER A 292 -10.77 -7.33 28.04
C SER A 292 -9.86 -6.70 29.10
N THR A 293 -8.83 -5.96 28.68
CA THR A 293 -7.84 -5.40 29.60
C THR A 293 -8.28 -3.99 30.07
N SER A 294 -8.74 -3.86 31.31
CA SER A 294 -9.14 -2.56 31.93
C SER A 294 -8.05 -1.48 31.86
N ARG A 295 -6.79 -1.90 31.73
CA ARG A 295 -5.59 -1.05 31.61
C ARG A 295 -5.49 -0.26 30.30
N PHE A 296 -6.32 -0.52 29.28
CA PHE A 296 -6.34 0.18 27.98
C PHE A 296 -7.59 1.05 27.74
N ARG A 297 -8.51 1.12 28.71
CA ARG A 297 -9.72 1.97 28.63
C ARG A 297 -9.43 3.48 28.75
N GLY A 298 -8.21 3.89 29.06
CA GLY A 298 -7.87 5.27 29.42
C GLY A 298 -7.29 6.19 28.33
N ALA A 299 -7.12 5.73 27.08
CA ALA A 299 -6.55 6.57 26.02
C ALA A 299 -7.55 6.84 24.89
N SER A 300 -8.63 7.54 25.23
CA SER A 300 -9.44 8.28 24.26
C SER A 300 -9.11 9.76 24.38
N VAL A 301 -8.25 10.25 23.50
CA VAL A 301 -8.12 11.68 23.16
C VAL A 301 -8.12 11.78 21.64
#